data_AF-A0A6I6ML62-F1
#
_entry.id   AF-A0A6I6ML62-F1
#
_cell.length_a   1.000
_cell.length_b   1.000
_cell.length_c   1.000
_cell.angle_alpha   90.00
_cell.angle_beta   90.00
_cell.angle_gamma   90.00
#
_symmetry.space_group_name_H-M   'P 1'
#
loop_
_entity.id
_entity.type
_entity.pdbx_description
1 polymer ?
#
loop_
_entity_poly.entity_id
_entity_poly.type
_entity_poly.pdbx_seq_one_letter_code
_entity_poly.pdbx_strand_id
1 'polypeptide(L)'
;MGMGGINPIRALALGFGLAALAACASTPAPISTGPGRAYSRPQPQLPVYNGEEPRVADYGANLQCVPFARNASGVQIYGDANTWWIQAAGRYPRSNQPAFGSVFVIQGYNTSARGHVAVVTHIDSSRLIRVDHANWLNNGEISVGVPVLDVSPNNDWSEIRVWHIPGGHWGGRIYQGEGFIHPFTLHAALS
;
A
#
# COMPACT_ATOMS: atom_id res chain seq x y z
N MET A 1 -11.29 -84.15 13.63
CA MET A 1 -11.32 -83.97 15.09
C MET A 1 -10.46 -82.76 15.43
N GLY A 2 -10.80 -81.82 16.31
CA GLY A 2 -11.88 -81.79 17.29
C GLY A 2 -12.46 -80.38 17.44
N MET A 3 -13.67 -80.39 17.99
CA MET A 3 -14.48 -79.23 18.35
C MET A 3 -13.97 -78.58 19.64
N GLY A 4 -14.27 -77.30 19.83
CA GLY A 4 -14.33 -76.73 21.16
C GLY A 4 -14.50 -75.21 21.15
N GLY A 5 -15.62 -74.73 21.71
CA GLY A 5 -15.68 -73.40 22.30
C GLY A 5 -16.83 -72.51 21.84
N ILE A 6 -17.90 -72.53 22.60
CA ILE A 6 -19.11 -71.71 22.48
C ILE A 6 -18.89 -70.35 23.17
N ASN A 7 -19.28 -69.26 22.49
CA ASN A 7 -19.86 -67.95 22.89
C ASN A 7 -19.59 -67.41 24.33
N PRO A 8 -19.40 -66.08 24.57
CA PRO A 8 -20.49 -65.13 24.27
C PRO A 8 -20.12 -63.64 24.01
N ILE A 9 -21.09 -62.96 23.38
CA ILE A 9 -21.57 -61.59 23.68
C ILE A 9 -20.46 -60.54 23.93
N ARG A 10 -20.25 -59.67 22.94
CA ARG A 10 -19.80 -58.30 23.22
C ARG A 10 -20.88 -57.33 22.80
N ALA A 11 -21.50 -56.79 23.83
CA ALA A 11 -22.54 -55.80 23.77
C ALA A 11 -22.12 -54.59 22.94
N LEU A 12 -23.10 -54.08 22.21
CA LEU A 12 -23.10 -52.83 21.47
C LEU A 12 -22.69 -51.68 22.42
N ALA A 13 -21.49 -51.14 22.24
CA ALA A 13 -21.11 -49.89 22.90
C ALA A 13 -21.79 -48.74 22.14
N LEU A 14 -22.92 -48.25 22.65
CA LEU A 14 -23.47 -46.96 22.24
C LEU A 14 -22.47 -45.87 22.66
N GLY A 15 -21.75 -45.32 21.68
CA GLY A 15 -21.01 -44.08 21.85
C GLY A 15 -21.99 -42.92 21.99
N PHE A 16 -22.13 -42.38 23.20
CA PHE A 16 -22.61 -41.02 23.39
C PHE A 16 -21.41 -40.09 23.53
N GLY A 17 -20.83 -39.72 22.39
CA GLY A 17 -19.91 -38.59 22.31
C GLY A 17 -20.71 -37.30 22.38
N LEU A 18 -20.78 -36.68 23.58
CA LEU A 18 -21.21 -35.30 23.73
C LEU A 18 -20.14 -34.40 23.09
N ALA A 19 -20.34 -34.06 21.81
CA ALA A 19 -19.57 -33.01 21.15
C ALA A 19 -19.98 -31.66 21.77
N ALA A 20 -19.16 -31.17 22.70
CA ALA A 20 -19.24 -29.79 23.16
C ALA A 20 -18.79 -28.88 22.01
N LEU A 21 -19.76 -28.35 21.26
CA LEU A 21 -19.53 -27.23 20.35
C LEU A 21 -19.22 -26.00 21.22
N ALA A 22 -17.94 -25.75 21.47
CA ALA A 22 -17.47 -24.44 21.90
C ALA A 22 -17.69 -23.46 20.74
N ALA A 23 -18.88 -22.89 20.67
CA ALA A 23 -19.14 -21.72 19.86
C ALA A 23 -18.28 -20.58 20.42
N CYS A 24 -17.18 -20.25 19.75
CA CYS A 24 -16.56 -18.94 19.91
C CYS A 24 -17.56 -17.90 19.40
N ALA A 25 -18.49 -17.49 20.28
CA ALA A 25 -19.36 -16.37 20.03
C ALA A 25 -18.48 -15.12 19.99
N SER A 26 -18.03 -14.74 18.79
CA SER A 26 -17.48 -13.43 18.54
C SER A 26 -18.59 -12.44 18.83
N THR A 27 -18.55 -11.79 19.99
CA THR A 27 -19.46 -10.70 20.29
C THR A 27 -19.20 -9.62 19.25
N PRO A 28 -20.13 -9.29 18.35
CA PRO A 28 -19.93 -8.12 17.50
C PRO A 28 -19.78 -6.91 18.42
N ALA A 29 -18.82 -6.04 18.11
CA ALA A 29 -18.61 -4.81 18.86
C ALA A 29 -19.95 -4.06 18.98
N PRO A 30 -20.29 -3.49 20.16
CA PRO A 30 -21.57 -2.83 20.36
C PRO A 30 -21.72 -1.70 19.34
N ILE A 31 -22.74 -1.80 18.50
CA ILE A 31 -23.15 -0.71 17.62
C ILE A 31 -23.78 0.33 18.54
N SER A 32 -23.11 1.46 18.72
CA SER A 32 -23.64 2.57 19.49
C SER A 32 -24.82 3.19 18.72
N THR A 33 -26.03 2.69 18.98
CA THR A 33 -27.29 3.33 18.55
C THR A 33 -27.65 4.43 19.54
N GLY A 34 -26.77 5.43 19.67
CA GLY A 34 -27.20 6.74 20.14
C GLY A 34 -27.93 7.46 19.01
N PRO A 35 -28.71 8.52 19.30
CA PRO A 35 -29.12 9.48 18.27
C PRO A 35 -27.86 10.23 17.81
N GLY A 36 -27.06 9.55 17.00
CA GLY A 36 -25.83 10.07 16.47
C GLY A 36 -26.19 11.16 15.48
N ARG A 37 -25.87 12.41 15.82
CA ARG A 37 -25.51 13.36 14.77
C ARG A 37 -24.52 12.63 13.87
N ALA A 38 -24.93 12.30 12.66
CA ALA A 38 -24.03 11.91 11.60
C ALA A 38 -23.11 13.12 11.39
N TYR A 39 -21.98 13.15 12.11
CA TYR A 39 -20.82 13.85 11.62
C TYR A 39 -20.39 13.04 10.41
N SER A 40 -21.05 13.31 9.27
CA SER A 40 -20.46 13.06 7.97
C SER A 40 -19.14 13.81 8.00
N ARG A 41 -18.06 13.11 8.35
CA ARG A 41 -16.72 13.64 8.07
C ARG A 41 -16.75 13.93 6.58
N PRO A 42 -16.51 15.18 6.15
CA PRO A 42 -16.25 15.43 4.74
C PRO A 42 -15.11 14.49 4.35
N GLN A 43 -15.39 13.48 3.52
CA GLN A 43 -14.30 12.83 2.82
C GLN A 43 -13.62 13.97 2.05
N PRO A 44 -12.30 14.17 2.20
CA PRO A 44 -11.62 15.19 1.41
C PRO A 44 -11.94 14.88 -0.05
N GLN A 45 -12.75 15.73 -0.69
CA GLN A 45 -12.91 15.72 -2.13
C GLN A 45 -11.49 15.81 -2.67
N LEU A 46 -11.06 14.80 -3.43
CA LEU A 46 -9.77 14.90 -4.09
C LEU A 46 -9.75 16.21 -4.87
N PRO A 47 -8.68 17.01 -4.76
CA PRO A 47 -8.53 18.10 -5.72
C PRO A 47 -8.42 17.42 -7.09
N VAL A 48 -9.36 17.69 -7.97
CA VAL A 48 -9.17 17.41 -9.39
C VAL A 48 -7.94 18.23 -9.81
N TYR A 49 -6.87 17.57 -10.27
CA TYR A 49 -5.68 18.27 -10.77
C TYR A 49 -5.78 18.36 -12.29
N ASN A 50 -5.80 19.57 -12.85
CA ASN A 50 -5.94 19.83 -14.29
C ASN A 50 -7.11 19.13 -14.99
N GLY A 51 -8.20 18.83 -14.28
CA GLY A 51 -9.33 18.09 -14.85
C GLY A 51 -9.12 16.57 -14.93
N GLU A 52 -7.98 16.06 -14.46
CA GLU A 52 -7.67 14.63 -14.47
C GLU A 52 -7.89 13.98 -13.10
N GLU A 53 -8.67 12.90 -13.10
CA GLU A 53 -8.85 12.04 -11.94
C GLU A 53 -7.74 10.97 -11.86
N PRO A 54 -7.33 10.58 -10.64
CA PRO A 54 -6.42 9.45 -10.47
C PRO A 54 -7.08 8.18 -11.00
N ARG A 55 -6.34 7.43 -11.82
CA ARG A 55 -6.86 6.25 -12.50
C ARG A 55 -5.79 5.19 -12.67
N VAL A 56 -6.24 3.94 -12.81
CA VAL A 56 -5.40 2.89 -13.36
C VAL A 56 -5.40 3.06 -14.87
N ALA A 57 -4.25 3.42 -15.44
CA ALA A 57 -4.08 3.66 -16.87
C ALA A 57 -3.98 2.36 -17.67
N ASP A 58 -3.36 1.33 -17.08
CA ASP A 58 -3.18 0.02 -17.72
C ASP A 58 -3.17 -1.10 -16.67
N TYR A 59 -4.19 -1.96 -16.70
CA TYR A 59 -4.29 -3.14 -15.84
C TYR A 59 -3.41 -4.31 -16.32
N GLY A 60 -3.06 -4.36 -17.61
CA GLY A 60 -2.33 -5.46 -18.25
C GLY A 60 -0.83 -5.21 -18.41
N ALA A 61 -0.30 -4.12 -17.86
CA ALA A 61 1.10 -3.72 -18.01
C ALA A 61 2.10 -4.77 -17.50
N ASN A 62 1.72 -5.56 -16.48
CA ASN A 62 2.58 -6.55 -15.83
C ASN A 62 3.94 -5.97 -15.39
N LEU A 63 3.95 -4.72 -14.94
CA LEU A 63 5.16 -3.93 -14.69
C LEU A 63 5.38 -3.73 -13.19
N GLN A 64 6.64 -3.80 -12.75
CA GLN A 64 7.02 -3.52 -11.35
C GLN A 64 7.36 -2.04 -11.14
N CYS A 65 7.26 -1.55 -9.90
CA CYS A 65 7.51 -0.14 -9.57
C CYS A 65 8.92 0.34 -9.95
N VAL A 66 9.94 -0.50 -9.70
CA VAL A 66 11.36 -0.23 -10.00
C VAL A 66 11.59 0.02 -11.51
N PRO A 67 11.31 -0.91 -12.44
CA PRO A 67 11.52 -0.66 -13.86
C PRO A 67 10.66 0.50 -14.40
N PHE A 68 9.44 0.68 -13.89
CA PHE A 68 8.62 1.86 -14.21
C PHE A 68 9.34 3.15 -13.82
N ALA A 69 9.74 3.29 -12.55
CA ALA A 69 10.34 4.52 -12.03
C ALA A 69 11.66 4.85 -12.73
N ARG A 70 12.48 3.84 -13.05
CA ARG A 70 13.71 4.04 -13.84
C ARG A 70 13.41 4.64 -15.21
N ASN A 71 12.43 4.09 -15.92
CA ASN A 71 12.06 4.56 -17.26
C ASN A 71 11.48 5.98 -17.21
N ALA A 72 10.57 6.23 -16.28
CA ALA A 72 9.88 7.52 -16.17
C ALA A 72 10.76 8.66 -15.62
N SER A 73 11.68 8.38 -14.69
CA SER A 73 12.52 9.42 -14.06
C SER A 73 13.94 9.54 -14.64
N GLY A 74 14.42 8.51 -15.35
CA GLY A 74 15.80 8.41 -15.77
C GLY A 74 16.79 7.99 -14.67
N VAL A 75 16.35 7.81 -13.42
CA VAL A 75 17.20 7.29 -12.33
C VAL A 75 17.63 5.85 -12.63
N GLN A 76 18.94 5.61 -12.73
CA GLN A 76 19.53 4.30 -13.05
C GLN A 76 19.96 3.53 -11.79
N ILE A 77 19.00 3.28 -10.90
CA ILE A 77 19.16 2.42 -9.70
C ILE A 77 18.37 1.14 -9.93
N TYR A 78 18.91 -0.01 -9.48
CA TYR A 78 18.38 -1.33 -9.76
C TYR A 78 18.25 -2.15 -8.47
N GLY A 79 17.54 -3.27 -8.55
CA GLY A 79 17.23 -4.10 -7.39
C GLY A 79 16.04 -3.58 -6.59
N ASP A 80 15.88 -4.11 -5.38
CA ASP A 80 14.69 -3.90 -4.56
C ASP A 80 14.49 -2.43 -4.18
N ALA A 81 13.25 -1.96 -4.24
CA ALA A 81 12.88 -0.56 -4.00
C ALA A 81 13.34 -0.02 -2.62
N ASN A 82 13.34 -0.84 -1.58
CA ASN A 82 13.80 -0.45 -0.23
C ASN A 82 15.31 -0.18 -0.14
N THR A 83 16.10 -0.58 -1.14
CA THR A 83 17.54 -0.30 -1.16
C THR A 83 17.86 1.01 -1.87
N TRP A 84 16.89 1.60 -2.58
CA TRP A 84 17.14 2.72 -3.50
C TRP A 84 17.65 3.98 -2.78
N TRP A 85 17.14 4.28 -1.59
CA TRP A 85 17.56 5.45 -0.84
C TRP A 85 19.05 5.41 -0.48
N ILE A 86 19.53 4.23 -0.04
CA ILE A 86 20.94 4.00 0.28
C ILE A 86 21.77 4.02 -1.01
N GLN A 87 21.31 3.32 -2.06
CA GLN A 87 22.02 3.29 -3.35
C GLN A 87 22.14 4.66 -4.02
N ALA A 88 21.20 5.57 -3.77
CA ALA A 88 21.23 6.93 -4.31
C ALA A 88 22.28 7.82 -3.63
N ALA A 89 22.74 7.48 -2.43
CA ALA A 89 23.74 8.28 -1.72
C ALA A 89 25.04 8.40 -2.54
N GLY A 90 25.52 9.63 -2.72
CA GLY A 90 26.71 9.93 -3.53
C GLY A 90 26.52 9.73 -5.05
N ARG A 91 25.36 9.24 -5.51
CA ARG A 91 25.05 8.98 -6.92
C ARG A 91 23.94 9.85 -7.47
N TYR A 92 23.04 10.36 -6.63
CA TYR A 92 21.97 11.28 -6.97
C TYR A 92 21.73 12.23 -5.80
N PRO A 93 21.31 13.49 -6.04
CA PRO A 93 20.82 14.35 -4.98
C PRO A 93 19.61 13.72 -4.28
N ARG A 94 19.55 13.87 -2.96
CA ARG A 94 18.47 13.34 -2.12
C ARG A 94 17.95 14.44 -1.20
N SER A 95 16.65 14.49 -0.97
CA SER A 95 16.02 15.40 0.00
C SER A 95 14.74 14.81 0.58
N ASN A 96 14.21 15.44 1.62
CA ASN A 96 12.86 15.20 2.12
C ASN A 96 11.79 16.07 1.41
N GLN A 97 12.19 16.96 0.51
CA GLN A 97 11.28 17.78 -0.28
C GLN A 97 10.99 17.15 -1.66
N PRO A 98 9.72 17.09 -2.10
CA PRO A 98 9.37 16.63 -3.42
C PRO A 98 9.82 17.61 -4.49
N ALA A 99 10.16 17.07 -5.66
CA ALA A 99 10.33 17.85 -6.88
C ALA A 99 9.70 17.11 -8.06
N PHE A 100 9.27 17.83 -9.10
CA PHE A 100 8.76 17.20 -10.31
C PHE A 100 9.81 16.24 -10.90
N GLY A 101 9.38 15.03 -11.29
CA GLY A 101 10.25 13.98 -11.82
C GLY A 101 11.13 13.26 -10.78
N SER A 102 11.14 13.71 -9.51
CA SER A 102 11.85 13.00 -8.45
C SER A 102 11.19 11.65 -8.15
N VAL A 103 11.97 10.69 -7.69
CA VAL A 103 11.48 9.38 -7.27
C VAL A 103 11.30 9.37 -5.77
N PHE A 104 10.06 9.20 -5.30
CA PHE A 104 9.76 9.02 -3.89
C PHE A 104 9.98 7.57 -3.47
N VAL A 105 10.79 7.35 -2.44
CA VAL A 105 11.10 6.02 -1.88
C VAL A 105 10.24 5.79 -0.64
N ILE A 106 9.43 4.74 -0.69
CA ILE A 106 8.47 4.35 0.35
C ILE A 106 8.91 3.02 0.95
N GLN A 107 8.95 2.95 2.28
CA GLN A 107 9.15 1.71 3.03
C GLN A 107 7.85 1.11 3.54
N GLY A 108 7.92 -0.20 3.77
CA GLY A 108 6.85 -0.95 4.39
C GLY A 108 5.72 -1.29 3.42
N TYR A 109 5.97 -1.40 2.12
CA TYR A 109 4.93 -1.75 1.15
C TYR A 109 4.53 -3.23 1.27
N ASN A 110 3.28 -3.52 1.67
CA ASN A 110 2.77 -4.83 2.12
C ASN A 110 3.44 -5.42 3.38
N THR A 111 4.77 -5.42 3.46
CA THR A 111 5.56 -5.88 4.62
C THR A 111 6.65 -4.87 4.97
N SER A 112 7.15 -4.87 6.21
CA SER A 112 8.25 -3.98 6.63
C SER A 112 9.56 -4.19 5.83
N ALA A 113 9.73 -5.38 5.25
CA ALA A 113 10.90 -5.73 4.46
C ALA A 113 10.83 -5.29 2.98
N ARG A 114 9.67 -4.79 2.51
CA ARG A 114 9.48 -4.39 1.12
C ARG A 114 9.37 -2.87 0.99
N GLY A 115 9.86 -2.36 -0.13
CA GLY A 115 9.74 -0.95 -0.50
C GLY A 115 8.84 -0.77 -1.73
N HIS A 116 8.52 0.48 -2.01
CA HIS A 116 7.88 0.92 -3.25
C HIS A 116 8.54 2.21 -3.72
N VAL A 117 8.54 2.45 -5.02
CA VAL A 117 8.99 3.72 -5.59
C VAL A 117 7.92 4.28 -6.51
N ALA A 118 7.77 5.60 -6.49
CA ALA A 118 6.81 6.31 -7.33
C ALA A 118 7.44 7.59 -7.86
N VAL A 119 7.08 8.00 -9.08
CA VAL A 119 7.63 9.21 -9.70
C VAL A 119 6.67 10.36 -9.46
N VAL A 120 7.17 11.47 -8.90
CA VAL A 120 6.38 12.66 -8.65
C VAL A 120 6.06 13.33 -9.99
N THR A 121 4.77 13.44 -10.32
CA THR A 121 4.29 14.10 -11.53
C THR A 121 3.68 15.46 -11.25
N HIS A 122 3.32 15.75 -10.00
CA HIS A 122 2.88 17.09 -9.61
C HIS A 122 3.01 17.35 -8.10
N ILE A 123 3.08 18.64 -7.74
CA ILE A 123 3.08 19.09 -6.35
C ILE A 123 1.85 19.99 -6.16
N ASP A 124 0.78 19.44 -5.60
CA ASP A 124 -0.47 20.17 -5.35
C ASP A 124 -0.31 21.16 -4.19
N SER A 125 0.47 20.80 -3.16
CA SER A 125 0.76 21.66 -2.00
C SER A 125 2.00 21.16 -1.24
N SER A 126 2.34 21.82 -0.13
CA SER A 126 3.40 21.36 0.77
C SER A 126 3.18 19.97 1.38
N ARG A 127 1.94 19.45 1.34
CA ARG A 127 1.55 18.15 1.90
C ARG A 127 0.91 17.19 0.89
N LEU A 128 0.69 17.61 -0.34
CA LEU A 128 -0.02 16.80 -1.32
C LEU A 128 0.73 16.80 -2.64
N ILE A 129 1.07 15.61 -3.12
CA ILE A 129 1.71 15.40 -4.42
C ILE A 129 0.89 14.42 -5.24
N ARG A 130 1.15 14.41 -6.55
CA ARG A 130 0.71 13.38 -7.48
C ARG A 130 1.89 12.52 -7.88
N VAL A 131 1.66 11.23 -7.94
CA VAL A 131 2.65 10.27 -8.38
C VAL A 131 2.11 9.34 -9.44
N ASP A 132 3.00 8.90 -10.31
CA ASP A 132 2.77 7.76 -11.19
C ASP A 132 3.65 6.60 -10.72
N HIS A 133 3.09 5.40 -10.77
CA HIS A 133 3.78 4.18 -10.34
C HIS A 133 3.13 2.93 -10.92
N ALA A 134 3.89 1.84 -10.91
CA ALA A 134 3.40 0.53 -11.30
C ALA A 134 3.31 -0.42 -10.10
N ASN A 135 2.39 -1.39 -10.16
CA ASN A 135 2.18 -2.46 -9.19
C ASN A 135 1.92 -1.98 -7.76
N TRP A 136 1.14 -0.92 -7.56
CA TRP A 136 0.74 -0.46 -6.22
C TRP A 136 -0.45 -1.24 -5.65
N LEU A 137 -1.32 -1.77 -6.51
CA LEU A 137 -2.42 -2.65 -6.15
C LEU A 137 -2.02 -4.12 -6.13
N ASN A 138 -0.72 -4.42 -6.32
CA ASN A 138 -0.16 -5.77 -6.45
C ASN A 138 -0.66 -6.58 -7.67
N ASN A 139 -1.15 -5.92 -8.72
CA ASN A 139 -1.65 -6.59 -9.93
C ASN A 139 -0.80 -6.31 -11.18
N GLY A 140 0.37 -5.68 -11.03
CA GLY A 140 1.26 -5.31 -12.14
C GLY A 140 0.75 -4.14 -12.98
N GLU A 141 -0.23 -3.38 -12.48
CA GLU A 141 -0.88 -2.29 -13.18
C GLU A 141 -0.04 -1.01 -13.22
N ILE A 142 -0.34 -0.08 -14.11
CA ILE A 142 0.17 1.30 -14.06
C ILE A 142 -0.95 2.21 -13.57
N SER A 143 -0.67 2.93 -12.48
CA SER A 143 -1.56 3.96 -11.92
C SER A 143 -0.93 5.33 -12.10
N VAL A 144 -1.75 6.30 -12.54
CA VAL A 144 -1.30 7.66 -12.87
C VAL A 144 -2.07 8.71 -12.08
N GLY A 145 -1.40 9.83 -11.78
CA GLY A 145 -1.98 10.96 -11.07
C GLY A 145 -2.41 10.63 -9.65
N VAL A 146 -1.82 9.61 -9.02
CA VAL A 146 -2.24 9.09 -7.70
C VAL A 146 -1.89 10.10 -6.61
N PRO A 147 -2.88 10.63 -5.85
CA PRO A 147 -2.57 11.53 -4.76
C PRO A 147 -1.88 10.81 -3.60
N VAL A 148 -0.84 11.46 -3.07
CA VAL A 148 -0.10 11.05 -1.87
C VAL A 148 -0.07 12.23 -0.91
N LEU A 149 -0.58 11.99 0.30
CA LEU A 149 -0.70 12.99 1.36
C LEU A 149 0.38 12.74 2.42
N ASP A 150 1.16 13.77 2.73
CA ASP A 150 1.99 13.83 3.93
C ASP A 150 1.13 14.02 5.17
N VAL A 151 1.15 13.01 6.05
CA VAL A 151 0.47 13.01 7.34
C VAL A 151 1.46 13.11 8.50
N SER A 152 2.75 13.33 8.22
CA SER A 152 3.77 13.42 9.25
C SER A 152 3.59 14.67 10.12
N PRO A 153 3.88 14.58 11.43
CA PRO A 153 3.80 15.72 12.33
C PRO A 153 4.65 16.92 11.89
N ASN A 154 5.78 16.64 11.24
CA ASN A 154 6.82 17.63 10.93
C ASN A 154 6.76 18.19 9.51
N ASN A 155 5.82 17.74 8.66
CA ASN A 155 5.77 18.13 7.25
C ASN A 155 7.03 17.75 6.45
N ASP A 156 7.55 16.57 6.73
CA ASP A 156 8.84 16.08 6.23
C ASP A 156 8.70 14.81 5.38
N TRP A 157 7.46 14.44 5.01
CA TRP A 157 7.16 13.27 4.18
C TRP A 157 7.56 11.92 4.78
N SER A 158 7.89 11.88 6.08
CA SER A 158 8.24 10.64 6.78
C SER A 158 7.05 9.70 6.97
N GLU A 159 5.82 10.22 6.97
CA GLU A 159 4.59 9.44 7.10
C GLU A 159 3.59 9.86 6.02
N ILE A 160 3.11 8.91 5.23
CA ILE A 160 2.23 9.20 4.09
C ILE A 160 1.01 8.30 4.03
N ARG A 161 -0.07 8.83 3.44
CA ARG A 161 -1.21 8.05 2.95
C ARG A 161 -1.28 8.15 1.44
N VAL A 162 -1.56 7.02 0.80
CA VAL A 162 -1.76 6.94 -0.65
C VAL A 162 -3.25 6.77 -0.93
N TRP A 163 -3.74 7.46 -1.95
CA TRP A 163 -5.10 7.28 -2.41
C TRP A 163 -5.32 5.88 -2.99
N HIS A 164 -6.45 5.27 -2.64
CA HIS A 164 -6.84 3.98 -3.20
C HIS A 164 -7.82 4.20 -4.35
N ILE A 165 -7.31 4.14 -5.60
CA ILE A 165 -8.10 4.38 -6.82
C ILE A 165 -9.38 3.53 -6.86
N PRO A 166 -9.34 2.19 -6.73
CA PRO A 166 -10.56 1.36 -6.88
C PRO A 166 -11.64 1.68 -5.85
N GLY A 167 -11.24 2.13 -4.66
CA GLY A 167 -12.17 2.41 -3.57
C GLY A 167 -12.58 3.87 -3.46
N GLY A 168 -11.96 4.79 -4.21
CA GLY A 168 -12.27 6.22 -4.15
C GLY A 168 -12.09 6.83 -2.75
N HIS A 169 -11.09 6.41 -1.99
CA HIS A 169 -10.82 6.94 -0.65
C HIS A 169 -9.32 6.91 -0.29
N TRP A 170 -8.93 7.67 0.74
CA TRP A 170 -7.60 7.59 1.33
C TRP A 170 -7.37 6.22 1.96
N GLY A 171 -6.27 5.54 1.59
CA GLY A 171 -5.90 4.28 2.22
C GLY A 171 -5.78 4.42 3.75
N GLY A 172 -6.27 3.42 4.48
CA GLY A 172 -6.24 3.43 5.94
C GLY A 172 -4.83 3.29 6.54
N ARG A 173 -3.88 2.77 5.76
CA ARG A 173 -2.51 2.52 6.19
C ARG A 173 -1.63 3.75 6.05
N ILE A 174 -0.82 4.02 7.07
CA ILE A 174 0.29 4.97 7.00
C ILE A 174 1.54 4.20 6.54
N TYR A 175 2.20 4.71 5.51
CA TYR A 175 3.46 4.21 4.99
C TYR A 175 4.59 5.14 5.43
N GLN A 176 5.81 4.61 5.49
CA GLN A 176 6.99 5.39 5.86
C GLN A 176 7.67 5.88 4.58
N GLY A 177 7.99 7.17 4.50
CA GLY A 177 8.77 7.76 3.41
C GLY A 177 10.23 7.92 3.79
N GLU A 178 11.16 7.52 2.93
CA GLU A 178 12.59 7.80 3.13
C GLU A 178 13.01 9.15 2.54
N GLY A 179 12.32 9.59 1.49
CA GLY A 179 12.55 10.84 0.80
C GLY A 179 12.58 10.70 -0.72
N PHE A 180 13.08 11.74 -1.37
CA PHE A 180 13.03 11.94 -2.82
C PHE A 180 14.43 11.87 -3.42
N ILE A 181 14.58 11.04 -4.46
CA ILE A 181 15.79 10.94 -5.28
C ILE A 181 15.60 11.79 -6.52
N HIS A 182 16.51 12.72 -6.77
CA HIS A 182 16.41 13.65 -7.89
C HIS A 182 17.25 13.20 -9.08
N PRO A 183 16.68 13.11 -10.29
CA PRO A 183 17.48 12.85 -11.48
C PRO A 183 18.33 14.09 -11.81
N PHE A 184 19.55 13.87 -12.31
CA PHE A 184 20.48 14.95 -12.68
C PHE A 184 19.93 15.92 -13.72
N THR A 185 18.96 15.48 -14.52
CA THR A 185 18.26 16.31 -15.52
C THR A 185 17.46 17.45 -14.90
N LEU A 186 17.10 17.39 -13.61
CA LEU A 186 16.33 18.44 -12.96
C LEU A 186 17.17 19.71 -12.65
N HIS A 187 18.51 19.62 -12.61
CA HIS A 187 19.36 20.78 -12.34
C HIS A 187 19.65 21.62 -13.61
N ALA A 188 19.60 21.02 -14.79
CA ALA A 188 19.86 21.70 -16.05
C ALA A 188 18.67 22.52 -16.57
N ALA A 189 17.45 22.27 -16.07
CA ALA A 189 16.23 22.95 -16.53
C ALA A 189 15.80 24.15 -15.66
N LEU A 190 16.52 24.40 -14.55
CA LEU A 190 16.22 25.48 -13.59
C LEU A 190 17.42 26.41 -13.35
N SER A 191 18.48 26.30 -14.17
CA SER A 191 19.66 27.19 -14.16
C SER A 191 19.68 28.08 -15.39
#